data_AF-A0AAD5WFA2-F1
#
_entry.id   AF-A0AAD5WFA2-F1
#
_cell.length_a   1.000
_cell.length_b   1.000
_cell.length_c   1.000
_cell.angle_alpha   90.00
_cell.angle_beta   90.00
_cell.angle_gamma   90.00
#
_symmetry.space_group_name_H-M   'P 1'
#
loop_
_entity.id
_entity.type
_entity.pdbx_description
1 polymer ?
#
loop_
_entity_poly.entity_id
_entity_poly.type
_entity_poly.pdbx_seq_one_letter_code
_entity_poly.pdbx_strand_id
1 'polypeptide(L)' 'VQNIVGSCDVRFPIRLEALNIMHARFSSYEPEIFPGLIYRMVKPKVVFLIFVSGKVRS' A
#
# COMPACT_ATOMS: atom_id res chain seq x y z
N VAL A 1 1.68 6.24 -23.29
CA VAL A 1 1.93 5.20 -22.26
C VAL A 1 0.69 5.10 -21.40
N GLN A 2 -0.02 3.97 -21.44
CA GLN A 2 -1.08 3.63 -20.49
C GLN A 2 -0.42 2.98 -19.27
N ASN A 3 -0.73 3.46 -18.07
CA ASN A 3 -0.30 3.03 -16.72
C ASN A 3 0.89 2.05 -16.62
N ILE A 4 1.98 2.48 -15.96
CA ILE A 4 3.12 1.63 -15.62
C ILE A 4 2.84 0.97 -14.27
N VAL A 5 3.04 -0.35 -14.18
CA VAL A 5 2.91 -1.14 -12.95
C VAL A 5 4.30 -1.53 -12.45
N GLY A 6 4.50 -1.42 -11.13
CA GLY A 6 5.75 -1.74 -10.46
C GLY A 6 5.55 -2.74 -9.33
N SER A 7 6.59 -3.50 -8.99
CA SER A 7 6.57 -4.37 -7.81
C SER A 7 7.90 -4.37 -7.09
N CYS A 8 7.87 -4.43 -5.76
CA CYS A 8 9.06 -4.60 -4.93
C CYS A 8 8.74 -5.42 -3.67
N ASP A 9 9.78 -5.89 -3.00
CA ASP A 9 9.69 -6.64 -1.75
C ASP A 9 10.72 -6.08 -0.76
N VAL A 10 10.24 -5.59 0.39
CA VAL A 10 11.11 -5.03 1.45
C VAL A 10 11.70 -6.10 2.36
N ARG A 11 11.29 -7.36 2.24
CA ARG A 11 11.81 -8.54 2.97
C ARG A 11 11.65 -8.49 4.50
N PHE A 12 10.71 -7.70 5.00
CA PHE A 12 10.29 -7.70 6.41
C PHE A 12 8.79 -7.43 6.54
N PRO A 13 8.15 -7.93 7.60
CA PRO A 13 6.72 -7.74 7.77
C PRO A 13 6.36 -6.29 8.13
N ILE A 14 5.25 -5.80 7.58
CA ILE A 14 4.76 -4.42 7.79
C ILE A 14 3.49 -4.47 8.66
N ARG A 15 3.43 -3.64 9.71
CA ARG A 15 2.23 -3.45 10.53
C ARG A 15 1.25 -2.50 9.83
N LEU A 16 0.32 -3.06 9.06
CA LEU A 16 -0.59 -2.28 8.21
C LEU A 16 -1.58 -1.43 9.01
N GLU A 17 -2.04 -1.89 10.17
CA GLU A 17 -2.95 -1.15 11.05
C GLU A 17 -2.29 0.15 11.54
N ALA A 18 -1.03 0.05 12.00
CA ALA A 18 -0.26 1.20 12.45
C ALA A 18 0.01 2.17 11.29
N LEU A 19 0.37 1.65 10.11
CA LEU A 19 0.57 2.47 8.92
C LEU A 19 -0.72 3.20 8.53
N ASN A 20 -1.86 2.51 8.61
CA ASN A 20 -3.16 3.08 8.28
C ASN A 20 -3.56 4.21 9.23
N ILE A 21 -3.30 4.05 10.53
CA ILE A 21 -3.59 5.10 11.53
C ILE A 21 -2.70 6.33 11.28
N MET A 22 -1.40 6.12 11.06
CA MET A 22 -0.44 7.22 10.86
C MET A 22 -0.66 7.96 9.54
N HIS A 23 -1.15 7.28 8.50
CA HIS A 23 -1.37 7.83 7.17
C HIS A 23 -2.84 7.85 6.75
N ALA A 24 -3.79 7.91 7.70
CA ALA A 24 -5.23 7.72 7.47
C ALA A 24 -5.84 8.58 6.33
N ARG A 25 -5.23 9.73 6.02
CA ARG A 25 -5.65 10.59 4.90
C ARG A 25 -5.38 9.97 3.51
N PHE A 26 -4.38 9.11 3.41
CA PHE A 26 -3.88 8.55 2.17
C PHE A 26 -4.01 7.03 2.10
N SER A 27 -4.23 6.37 3.23
CA SER A 27 -4.33 4.92 3.33
C SER A 27 -5.75 4.45 3.60
N SER A 28 -6.08 3.25 3.11
CA SER A 28 -7.28 2.52 3.48
C SER A 28 -6.91 1.05 3.67
N TYR A 29 -7.32 0.48 4.80
CA TYR A 29 -7.03 -0.91 5.16
C TYR A 29 -8.24 -1.52 5.84
N GLU A 30 -8.90 -2.43 5.13
CA GLU A 30 -10.09 -3.18 5.56
C GLU A 30 -9.84 -4.67 5.25
N PRO A 31 -9.18 -5.42 6.16
CA PRO A 31 -8.69 -6.77 5.88
C PRO A 31 -9.79 -7.77 5.55
N GLU A 32 -11.02 -7.52 6.01
CA GLU A 32 -12.20 -8.33 5.68
C GLU A 32 -12.61 -8.18 4.21
N ILE A 33 -12.28 -7.06 3.56
CA ILE A 33 -12.60 -6.77 2.16
C ILE A 33 -11.38 -7.05 1.27
N PHE A 34 -10.19 -6.61 1.68
CA PHE A 34 -8.96 -6.77 0.91
C PHE A 34 -7.73 -6.95 1.84
N PRO A 35 -6.88 -7.96 1.60
CA PRO A 35 -5.79 -8.32 2.52
C PRO A 35 -4.58 -7.37 2.51
N GLY A 36 -4.62 -6.27 1.76
CA GLY A 36 -3.54 -5.29 1.67
C GLY A 36 -4.00 -3.88 2.00
N LEU A 37 -3.07 -2.99 2.31
CA LEU A 37 -3.32 -1.57 2.49
C LEU A 37 -3.23 -0.86 1.13
N ILE A 38 -4.26 -0.10 0.79
CA ILE A 38 -4.29 0.75 -0.39
C ILE A 38 -3.76 2.13 0.02
N TYR A 39 -2.65 2.57 -0.58
CA TYR A 39 -2.05 3.87 -0.31
C TYR A 39 -2.09 4.76 -1.54
N ARG A 40 -2.67 5.96 -1.43
CA ARG A 40 -2.83 6.91 -2.53
C ARG A 40 -1.84 8.05 -2.38
N MET A 41 -0.74 7.98 -3.10
CA MET A 41 0.26 9.05 -3.15
C MET A 41 -0.19 10.16 -4.11
N VAL A 42 -0.12 11.42 -3.66
CA VAL A 42 -0.57 12.58 -4.45
C VAL A 42 0.48 13.01 -5.47
N LYS A 43 1.76 12.99 -5.10
CA LYS A 43 2.87 13.44 -5.97
C LYS A 43 4.11 12.55 -5.77
N PRO A 44 4.53 11.77 -6.80
CA PRO A 44 3.80 11.53 -8.06
C PRO A 44 2.45 10.84 -7.80
N LYS A 45 1.49 10.99 -8.73
CA LYS A 45 0.17 10.38 -8.61
C LYS A 45 0.27 8.87 -8.84
N VAL A 46 0.33 8.10 -7.75
CA VAL A 46 0.54 6.64 -7.75
C VAL A 46 -0.32 6.01 -6.66
N VAL A 47 -0.79 4.79 -6.90
CA VAL A 47 -1.51 3.99 -5.91
C VAL A 47 -0.66 2.78 -5.55
N PHE A 48 -0.32 2.59 -4.28
CA PHE A 48 0.39 1.42 -3.82
C PHE A 48 -0.56 0.42 -3.14
N LEU A 49 -0.32 -0.86 -3.38
CA LEU A 49 -0.88 -1.98 -2.63
C LEU A 49 0.24 -2.56 -1.75
N ILE A 50 0.10 -2.43 -0.44
CA ILE A 50 1.12 -2.83 0.55
C ILE A 50 0.59 -4.04 1.33
N PHE A 51 1.37 -5.12 1.39
CA PHE A 51 0.98 -6.35 2.07
C PHE A 51 1.78 -6.56 3.36
N VAL A 52 1.20 -7.27 4.33
CA VAL A 52 1.86 -7.63 5.61
C VAL A 52 3.19 -8.33 5.38
N SER A 53 3.34 -9.07 4.27
CA SER A 53 4.58 -9.77 3.90
C SER A 53 5.76 -8.86 3.51
N GLY A 54 5.53 -7.56 3.33
CA GLY A 54 6.55 -6.62 2.81
C GLY A 54 6.53 -6.47 1.29
N LYS A 55 5.65 -7.18 0.59
CA LYS A 55 5.44 -6.98 -0.85
C LYS A 55 4.67 -5.68 -1.09
N VAL A 56 5.09 -4.92 -2.12
CA VAL A 56 4.45 -3.68 -2.55
C VAL A 56 4.24 -3.69 -4.06
N ARG A 57 3.09 -3.22 -4.53
CA ARG A 57 2.78 -3.03 -5.96
C ARG A 57 2.27 -1.62 -6.21
N SER A 58 2.62 -1.01 -7.34
CA SER A 58 2.16 0.32 -7.76
C SER A 58 1.34 0.28 -9.04
#